data_AF-U1N0S8-F1
#
_entry.id   AF-U1N0S8-F1
#
_cell.length_a   1.000
_cell.length_b   1.000
_cell.length_c   1.000
_cell.angle_alpha   90.00
_cell.angle_beta   90.00
_cell.angle_gamma   90.00
#
_symmetry.space_group_name_H-M   'P 1'
#
loop_
_entity.id
_entity.type
_entity.pdbx_description
1 polymer ?
#
loop_
_entity_poly.entity_id
_entity_poly.type
_entity_poly.pdbx_seq_one_letter_code
_entity_poly.pdbx_strand_id
1 'polypeptide(L)'
;MLNSYWVGEDGSQKWHEIIMIDPNHPAIESDDDLGWICDDVHDSRALTGQTSAGKQNRGLGERGKGTEHTRPSLSSDRNRGK
;
A
#
# COMPACT_ATOMS: atom_id res chain seq x y z
N MET A 1 -6.09 5.55 -2.46
CA MET A 1 -5.27 5.91 -1.27
C MET A 1 -3.80 5.95 -1.65
N LEU A 2 -3.12 7.09 -1.44
CA LEU A 2 -1.71 7.23 -1.76
C LEU A 2 -0.85 6.55 -0.67
N ASN A 3 -0.93 7.06 0.56
CA ASN A 3 -0.20 6.57 1.71
C ASN A 3 -0.83 7.04 3.04
N SER A 4 -0.23 6.69 4.17
CA SER A 4 -0.65 7.14 5.51
C SER A 4 0.56 7.29 6.44
N TYR A 5 0.43 8.11 7.49
CA TYR A 5 1.44 8.25 8.55
C TYR A 5 0.81 8.31 9.94
N TRP A 6 1.62 8.00 10.95
CA TRP A 6 1.22 8.04 12.35
C TRP A 6 1.27 9.47 12.89
N VAL A 7 0.28 9.84 13.69
CA VAL A 7 0.12 11.20 14.24
C VAL A 7 0.17 11.19 15.76
N GLY A 8 -0.29 10.12 16.38
CA GLY A 8 -0.34 10.01 17.83
C GLY A 8 -0.98 8.70 18.28
N GLU A 9 -0.85 8.41 19.56
CA GLU A 9 -1.58 7.33 20.22
C GLU A 9 -1.94 7.73 21.65
N ASP A 10 -3.08 7.24 22.11
CA ASP A 10 -3.44 7.22 23.53
C ASP A 10 -3.43 5.77 24.02
N GLY A 11 -3.79 5.53 25.29
CA GLY A 11 -3.80 4.18 25.86
C GLY A 11 -4.77 3.19 25.20
N SER A 12 -5.68 3.67 24.34
CA SER A 12 -6.78 2.90 23.75
C SER A 12 -6.90 3.00 22.23
N GLN A 13 -6.31 4.02 21.60
CA GLN A 13 -6.49 4.39 20.22
C GLN A 13 -5.17 4.84 19.59
N LYS A 14 -5.05 4.63 18.28
CA LYS A 14 -3.95 5.11 17.46
C LYS A 14 -4.53 5.93 16.32
N TRP A 15 -3.96 7.10 16.08
CA TRP A 15 -4.40 7.99 15.02
C TRP A 15 -3.38 8.02 13.89
N HIS A 16 -3.92 7.96 12.69
CA HIS A 16 -3.18 8.03 11.45
C HIS A 16 -3.84 9.04 10.52
N GLU A 17 -3.02 9.83 9.84
CA GLU A 17 -3.48 10.66 8.74
C GLU A 17 -3.32 9.89 7.43
N ILE A 18 -4.36 9.94 6.61
CA ILE A 18 -4.48 9.18 5.36
C ILE A 18 -4.51 10.18 4.20
N ILE A 19 -3.61 9.98 3.24
CA ILE A 19 -3.55 10.78 2.02
C ILE A 19 -4.40 10.09 0.95
N MET A 20 -5.50 10.73 0.58
CA MET A 20 -6.39 10.31 -0.51
C MET A 20 -6.25 11.23 -1.70
N ILE A 21 -6.49 10.69 -2.89
CA ILE A 21 -6.46 11.39 -4.17
C ILE A 21 -7.74 11.00 -4.90
N ASP A 22 -8.35 11.97 -5.58
CA ASP A 22 -9.45 11.73 -6.52
C ASP A 22 -8.87 11.49 -7.93
N PRO A 23 -8.96 10.26 -8.47
CA PRO A 23 -8.42 9.95 -9.79
C PRO A 23 -9.21 10.56 -10.94
N ASN A 24 -10.49 10.94 -10.75
CA ASN A 24 -11.33 11.49 -11.82
C ASN A 24 -11.16 13.01 -11.99
N HIS A 25 -10.29 13.63 -11.19
CA HIS A 25 -10.05 15.05 -11.24
C HIS A 25 -9.02 15.36 -12.35
N PRO A 26 -9.32 16.25 -13.31
CA PRO A 26 -8.45 16.46 -14.47
C PRO A 26 -7.06 16.99 -14.11
N ALA A 27 -6.93 17.72 -12.99
CA ALA A 27 -5.64 18.16 -12.48
C ALA A 27 -4.74 17.00 -12.00
N ILE A 28 -5.30 15.84 -11.64
CA ILE A 28 -4.53 14.65 -11.27
C ILE A 28 -4.22 13.83 -12.51
N GLU A 29 -5.19 13.68 -13.43
CA GLU A 29 -4.99 12.94 -14.68
C GLU A 29 -3.92 13.55 -15.58
N SER A 30 -3.79 14.89 -15.56
CA SER A 30 -2.79 15.62 -16.35
C SER A 30 -1.44 15.81 -15.66
N ASP A 31 -1.32 15.38 -14.39
CA ASP A 31 -0.09 15.51 -13.62
C ASP A 31 0.85 14.33 -13.91
N ASP A 32 2.08 14.60 -14.32
CA ASP A 32 3.07 13.58 -14.70
C ASP A 32 3.53 12.71 -13.51
N ASP A 33 3.47 13.25 -12.28
CA ASP A 33 3.93 12.56 -11.06
C ASP A 33 2.82 11.72 -10.41
N LEU A 34 1.56 12.15 -10.53
CA LEU A 34 0.41 11.53 -9.89
C LEU A 34 -0.53 10.79 -10.84
N GLY A 35 -0.51 11.09 -12.14
CA GLY A 35 -1.47 10.55 -13.13
C GLY A 35 -1.47 9.03 -13.23
N TRP A 36 -0.37 8.36 -12.86
CA TRP A 36 -0.32 6.90 -12.78
C TRP A 36 -1.40 6.32 -11.86
N ILE A 37 -1.87 7.04 -10.83
CA ILE A 37 -2.86 6.52 -9.89
C ILE A 37 -4.27 6.43 -10.50
N CYS A 38 -4.50 7.06 -11.65
CA CYS A 38 -5.79 7.12 -12.33
C CYS A 38 -6.12 5.84 -13.12
N ASP A 39 -5.13 5.00 -13.42
CA ASP A 39 -5.36 3.74 -14.14
C ASP A 39 -6.18 2.73 -13.30
N ASP A 40 -7.07 1.97 -13.96
CA ASP A 40 -7.94 0.97 -13.32
C ASP A 40 -7.18 -0.08 -12.50
N VAL A 41 -5.93 -0.38 -12.86
CA VAL A 41 -5.07 -1.33 -12.13
C VAL A 41 -4.71 -0.86 -10.72
N HIS A 42 -4.88 0.43 -10.42
CA HIS A 42 -4.62 1.04 -9.14
C HIS A 42 -5.88 1.26 -8.30
N ASP A 43 -7.04 0.81 -8.78
CA ASP A 43 -8.25 0.75 -7.98
C ASP A 43 -8.04 -0.10 -6.72
N SER A 44 -8.70 0.31 -5.63
CA SER A 44 -8.72 -0.45 -4.38
C SER A 44 -7.33 -0.85 -3.82
N ARG A 45 -6.25 -0.13 -4.18
CA ARG A 45 -4.86 -0.41 -3.74
C ARG A 45 -4.66 -0.57 -2.23
N ALA A 46 -5.47 0.12 -1.42
CA ALA A 46 -5.44 -0.01 0.03
C ALA A 46 -5.88 -1.40 0.49
N LEU A 47 -6.91 -1.97 -0.14
CA LEU A 47 -7.49 -3.26 0.20
C LEU A 47 -6.62 -4.42 -0.30
N THR A 48 -5.91 -4.22 -1.41
CA THR A 48 -5.00 -5.24 -1.99
C THR A 48 -3.59 -5.21 -1.37
N GLY A 49 -3.35 -4.34 -0.37
CA GLY A 49 -2.07 -4.27 0.34
C GLY A 49 -0.93 -3.73 -0.52
N GLN A 50 -1.22 -2.83 -1.46
CA GLN A 50 -0.24 -2.20 -2.35
C GLN A 50 0.26 -0.83 -1.83
N THR A 51 -0.27 -0.38 -0.68
CA THR A 51 0.26 0.76 0.07
C THR A 51 1.58 0.41 0.75
N SER A 52 2.32 1.42 1.21
CA SER A 52 3.58 1.20 1.94
C SER A 52 3.38 0.31 3.17
N ALA A 53 2.39 0.64 4.00
CA ALA A 53 2.00 -0.16 5.16
C ALA A 53 1.58 -1.59 4.78
N GLY A 54 0.82 -1.76 3.68
CA GLY A 54 0.42 -3.09 3.19
C GLY A 54 1.60 -3.94 2.74
N LYS A 55 2.56 -3.36 2.01
CA LYS A 55 3.78 -4.05 1.58
C LYS A 55 4.67 -4.44 2.76
N GLN A 56 4.79 -3.57 3.76
CA GLN A 56 5.54 -3.85 4.98
C GLN A 56 4.91 -4.98 5.78
N ASN A 57 3.58 -4.97 5.99
CA ASN A 57 2.86 -6.03 6.68
C ASN A 57 3.00 -7.39 5.98
N ARG A 58 3.12 -7.40 4.65
CA ARG A 58 3.33 -8.60 3.84
C ARG A 58 4.79 -9.11 3.81
N GLY A 59 5.71 -8.47 4.52
CA GLY A 59 7.13 -8.86 4.53
C GLY A 59 7.83 -8.62 3.19
N LEU A 60 7.38 -7.62 2.41
CA LEU A 60 7.94 -7.31 1.08
C LEU A 60 9.01 -6.20 1.11
N GLY A 61 9.41 -5.72 2.28
CA GLY A 61 10.37 -4.63 2.44
C GLY A 61 11.80 -4.97 2.01
N GLU A 62 12.26 -6.20 2.30
CA GLU A 62 13.63 -6.66 2.00
C GLU A 62 13.65 -7.60 0.80
N ARG A 63 14.82 -7.94 0.25
CA ARG A 63 14.96 -9.00 -0.77
C ARG A 63 16.11 -9.92 -0.39
N GLY A 64 15.92 -11.22 -0.63
CA GLY A 64 16.94 -12.24 -0.36
C GLY A 64 16.48 -13.24 0.69
N LYS A 65 17.42 -13.67 1.54
CA LYS A 65 17.18 -14.70 2.56
C LYS A 65 16.09 -14.25 3.55
N GLY A 66 15.12 -15.11 3.83
CA GLY A 66 13.95 -14.81 4.67
C GLY A 66 12.71 -14.32 3.90
N THR A 67 12.84 -14.05 2.59
CA THR A 67 11.70 -13.64 1.73
C THR A 67 11.26 -14.71 0.74
N GLU A 68 11.76 -15.93 0.89
CA GLU A 68 11.50 -17.07 -0.01
C GLU A 68 10.02 -17.46 -0.05
N HIS A 69 9.30 -17.16 1.04
CA HIS A 69 7.88 -17.51 1.21
C HIS A 69 6.96 -16.29 1.19
N THR A 70 7.50 -15.06 1.09
CA THR A 70 6.70 -13.82 1.03
C THR A 70 6.52 -13.30 -0.40
N ARG A 71 7.44 -13.62 -1.31
CA ARG A 71 7.42 -13.21 -2.72
C ARG A 71 7.00 -14.34 -3.67
N PRO A 72 6.33 -14.03 -4.81
CA PRO A 72 5.82 -12.73 -5.22
C PRO A 72 4.55 -12.31 -4.44
N SER A 73 3.79 -13.29 -3.93
CA SER A 73 2.65 -13.09 -3.04
C SER A 73 2.51 -14.24 -2.05
N LEU A 74 1.86 -13.98 -0.90
CA LEU A 74 1.65 -15.01 0.13
C LEU A 74 0.81 -16.19 -0.40
N SER A 75 -0.23 -15.90 -1.19
CA SER A 75 -1.11 -16.94 -1.74
C SER A 75 -0.38 -17.86 -2.73
N SER A 76 0.57 -17.32 -3.50
CA SER A 76 1.37 -18.11 -4.43
C SER A 76 2.22 -19.16 -3.72
N ASP A 77 2.57 -18.93 -2.45
CA ASP A 77 3.32 -19.86 -1.62
C ASP A 77 2.50 -20.48 -0.48
N ARG A 78 1.22 -20.79 -0.76
CA ARG A 78 0.33 -21.50 0.20
C ARG A 78 0.20 -20.77 1.56
N ASN A 79 0.36 -19.45 1.58
CA ASN A 79 0.32 -18.60 2.77
C ASN A 79 1.32 -19.00 3.87
N ARG A 80 2.49 -19.51 3.49
CA ARG A 80 3.53 -19.94 4.45
C ARG A 80 4.39 -18.80 4.98
N GLY A 81 4.52 -17.70 4.24
CA GLY A 81 5.28 -16.53 4.68
C GLY A 81 4.54 -15.70 5.72
N LYS A 82 5.31 -15.06 6.61
CA LYS A 82 4.95 -13.92 7.47
C LYS A 82 6.18 -13.47 8.22
#